data_AF-A0A2S4VY51-F1
#
_entry.id   AF-A0A2S4VY51-F1
#
_cell.length_a   1.000
_cell.length_b   1.000
_cell.length_c   1.000
_cell.angle_alpha   90.00
_cell.angle_beta   90.00
_cell.angle_gamma   90.00
#
_symmetry.space_group_name_H-M   'P 1'
#
loop_
_entity.id
_entity.type
_entity.pdbx_description
1 polymer ?
#
loop_
_entity_poly.entity_id
_entity_poly.type
_entity_poly.pdbx_seq_one_letter_code
_entity_poly.pdbx_strand_id
1 'polypeptide(L)'
;MAIHACKNSVFQGRVTTMDNPIEELACVVLSVTEPSSAEVFRNIDKYFTEDVALFYPIFNQIYNRNGRENLKAAYQWRKTFTFNSKIKFNAIMIVFLVRCKGEMILIWLSYSSDITSTFRLRLLPIKAFDPQINFIIRVGLRKCPCDGKYRIYRQQDNFPSDLTQSGVPLPQFVRIISDVTKAIAWLLIVYIGHILMMLGIF
;
A
#
# COMPACT_ATOMS: atom_id res chain seq x y z
N MET A 1 7.09 3.57 19.62
CA MET A 1 8.45 3.07 19.96
C MET A 1 8.96 2.02 18.95
N ALA A 2 8.17 1.01 18.58
CA ALA A 2 8.59 -0.07 17.67
C ALA A 2 9.13 0.39 16.30
N ILE A 3 8.51 1.39 15.65
CA ILE A 3 8.92 1.88 14.32
C ILE A 3 10.29 2.57 14.34
N HIS A 4 10.67 3.21 15.45
CA HIS A 4 11.97 3.91 15.57
C HIS A 4 13.12 2.92 15.82
N ALA A 5 12.89 1.90 16.66
CA ALA A 5 13.84 0.79 16.87
C ALA A 5 14.04 -0.03 15.58
N CYS A 6 12.94 -0.27 14.87
CA CYS A 6 12.91 -0.91 13.57
C CYS A 6 13.79 -0.20 12.53
N LYS A 7 13.68 1.14 12.44
CA LYS A 7 14.49 1.95 11.52
C LYS A 7 15.98 1.72 11.75
N ASN A 8 16.43 1.74 13.01
CA ASN A 8 17.83 1.48 13.36
C ASN A 8 18.28 0.04 13.06
N SER A 9 17.40 -0.97 13.24
CA SER A 9 17.71 -2.37 12.94
C SER A 9 17.80 -2.70 11.44
N VAL A 10 16.95 -2.06 10.61
CA VAL A 10 16.98 -2.18 9.14
C VAL A 10 18.28 -1.61 8.59
N PHE A 11 18.70 -0.43 9.05
CA PHE A 11 19.96 0.20 8.62
C PHE A 11 21.24 -0.50 9.15
N GLN A 12 21.12 -1.37 10.16
CA GLN A 12 22.24 -2.16 10.70
C GLN A 12 22.34 -3.58 10.12
N GLY A 13 21.54 -3.94 9.11
CA GLY A 13 21.62 -5.24 8.44
C GLY A 13 21.22 -6.45 9.30
N ARG A 14 20.66 -6.22 10.51
CA ARG A 14 20.07 -7.26 11.36
C ARG A 14 18.56 -7.22 11.21
N VAL A 15 18.05 -7.80 10.14
CA VAL A 15 16.63 -8.17 10.08
C VAL A 15 16.55 -9.62 9.67
N THR A 16 16.11 -10.43 10.63
CA THR A 16 15.81 -11.86 10.52
C THR A 16 14.60 -12.06 9.60
N THR A 17 14.24 -13.30 9.33
CA THR A 17 13.10 -13.64 8.48
C THR A 17 11.77 -13.24 9.12
N MET A 18 10.70 -13.04 8.32
CA MET A 18 9.38 -12.62 8.83
C MET A 18 8.70 -13.77 9.56
N ASP A 19 9.06 -13.95 10.83
CA ASP A 19 8.57 -15.01 11.70
C ASP A 19 7.34 -14.51 12.48
N ASN A 20 7.37 -13.26 12.97
CA ASN A 20 6.21 -12.57 13.54
C ASN A 20 5.75 -11.41 12.65
N PRO A 21 4.76 -11.62 11.77
CA PRO A 21 4.32 -10.59 10.83
C PRO A 21 3.63 -9.40 11.51
N ILE A 22 3.20 -9.50 12.78
CA ILE A 22 2.57 -8.39 13.50
C ILE A 22 3.58 -7.28 13.77
N GLU A 23 4.76 -7.67 14.25
CA GLU A 23 5.79 -6.75 14.71
C GLU A 23 6.73 -6.34 13.57
N GLU A 24 6.99 -7.27 12.64
CA GLU A 24 8.04 -7.11 11.65
C GLU A 24 7.58 -6.52 10.33
N LEU A 25 6.29 -6.57 9.99
CA LEU A 25 5.82 -6.19 8.66
C LEU A 25 6.08 -4.71 8.34
N ALA A 26 5.93 -3.81 9.31
CA ALA A 26 6.27 -2.39 9.13
C ALA A 26 7.76 -2.21 8.77
N CYS A 27 8.63 -3.01 9.39
CA CYS A 27 10.06 -3.03 9.07
C CYS A 27 10.34 -3.55 7.68
N VAL A 28 9.63 -4.61 7.29
CA VAL A 28 9.74 -5.18 5.94
C VAL A 28 9.33 -4.15 4.89
N VAL A 29 8.21 -3.46 5.08
CA VAL A 29 7.77 -2.38 4.16
C VAL A 29 8.82 -1.28 4.06
N LEU A 30 9.36 -0.80 5.19
CA LEU A 30 10.43 0.21 5.18
C LEU A 30 11.69 -0.27 4.44
N SER A 31 12.09 -1.52 4.66
CA SER A 31 13.28 -2.13 4.07
C SER A 31 13.19 -2.28 2.54
N VAL A 32 11.99 -2.32 1.98
CA VAL A 32 11.79 -2.38 0.52
C VAL A 32 11.56 -1.00 -0.10
N THR A 33 11.40 0.06 0.68
CA THR A 33 11.09 1.40 0.16
C THR A 33 12.18 2.45 0.36
N GLU A 34 12.79 2.50 1.55
CA GLU A 34 13.74 3.55 1.90
C GLU A 34 15.18 3.28 1.38
N PRO A 35 15.73 2.06 1.47
CA PRO A 35 17.12 1.77 1.10
C PRO A 35 17.48 1.96 -0.38
N SER A 36 18.76 1.70 -0.70
CA SER A 36 19.28 1.70 -2.08
C SER A 36 18.61 0.63 -2.94
N SER A 37 18.58 0.79 -4.28
CA SER A 37 17.93 -0.17 -5.18
C SER A 37 18.45 -1.60 -5.03
N ALA A 38 19.75 -1.80 -4.81
CA ALA A 38 20.34 -3.12 -4.63
C ALA A 38 19.83 -3.82 -3.36
N GLU A 39 19.70 -3.07 -2.26
CA GLU A 39 19.18 -3.59 -1.00
C GLU A 39 17.68 -3.86 -1.08
N VAL A 40 16.93 -3.00 -1.77
CA VAL A 40 15.51 -3.23 -2.08
C VAL A 40 15.33 -4.53 -2.87
N PHE A 41 16.15 -4.80 -3.89
CA PHE A 41 16.03 -6.02 -4.68
C PHE A 41 16.32 -7.28 -3.86
N ARG A 42 17.33 -7.25 -2.98
CA ARG A 42 17.60 -8.35 -2.04
C ARG A 42 16.44 -8.58 -1.07
N ASN A 43 15.85 -7.50 -0.57
CA ASN A 43 14.71 -7.57 0.34
C ASN A 43 13.44 -8.08 -0.38
N ILE A 44 13.24 -7.70 -1.64
CA ILE A 44 12.17 -8.25 -2.49
C ILE A 44 12.34 -9.77 -2.63
N ASP A 45 13.55 -10.25 -2.95
CA ASP A 45 13.81 -11.69 -3.09
C ASP A 45 13.55 -12.46 -1.79
N LYS A 46 13.79 -11.82 -0.64
CA LYS A 46 13.62 -12.41 0.69
C LYS A 46 12.17 -12.47 1.13
N TYR A 47 11.43 -11.36 1.01
CA TYR A 47 10.11 -11.20 1.64
C TYR A 47 8.93 -11.45 0.70
N PHE A 48 9.15 -11.47 -0.62
CA PHE A 48 8.08 -11.69 -1.60
C PHE A 48 8.14 -13.08 -2.21
N THR A 49 6.98 -13.56 -2.63
CA THR A 49 6.86 -14.83 -3.35
C THR A 49 7.12 -14.63 -4.84
N GLU A 50 7.55 -15.68 -5.54
CA GLU A 50 7.86 -15.65 -6.98
C GLU A 50 6.71 -15.10 -7.84
N ASP A 51 5.50 -15.54 -7.50
CA ASP A 51 4.22 -15.25 -8.12
C ASP A 51 3.48 -14.06 -7.48
N VAL A 52 4.19 -13.14 -6.81
CA VAL A 52 3.54 -11.98 -6.18
C VAL A 52 2.66 -11.22 -7.18
N ALA A 53 1.41 -10.96 -6.79
CA ALA A 53 0.47 -10.17 -7.55
C ALA A 53 0.44 -8.71 -7.07
N LEU A 54 0.63 -7.77 -8.00
CA LEU A 54 0.69 -6.33 -7.72
C LEU A 54 -0.50 -5.60 -8.33
N PHE A 55 -1.14 -4.77 -7.51
CA PHE A 55 -2.25 -3.91 -7.90
C PHE A 55 -1.90 -2.49 -7.48
N TYR A 56 -1.39 -1.67 -8.40
CA TYR A 56 -1.17 -0.26 -8.13
C TYR A 56 -2.42 0.55 -8.48
N PRO A 57 -2.60 1.76 -7.92
CA PRO A 57 -3.84 2.52 -8.10
C PRO A 57 -4.13 2.88 -9.57
N ILE A 58 -3.08 2.96 -10.40
CA ILE A 58 -3.16 3.36 -11.81
C ILE A 58 -2.82 2.20 -12.75
N PHE A 59 -2.06 1.20 -12.27
CA PHE A 59 -1.54 0.11 -13.09
C PHE A 59 -1.78 -1.22 -12.39
N ASN A 60 -2.52 -2.11 -13.05
CA ASN A 60 -2.65 -3.48 -12.60
C ASN A 60 -1.60 -4.34 -13.29
N GLN A 61 -0.91 -5.18 -12.54
CA GLN A 61 -0.03 -6.18 -13.13
C GLN A 61 -0.89 -7.22 -13.86
N ILE A 62 -0.50 -7.57 -15.09
CA ILE A 62 -1.01 -8.76 -15.76
C ILE A 62 -0.47 -9.97 -15.01
N TYR A 63 -1.35 -10.84 -14.50
CA TYR A 63 -0.95 -11.99 -13.69
C TYR A 63 0.05 -12.87 -14.46
N ASN A 64 1.27 -12.99 -13.93
CA ASN A 64 2.34 -13.77 -14.54
C ASN A 64 3.17 -14.48 -13.46
N ARG A 65 3.96 -15.49 -13.86
CA ARG A 65 4.87 -16.22 -12.96
C ARG A 65 6.09 -15.39 -12.50
N ASN A 66 6.33 -14.23 -13.10
CA ASN A 66 7.51 -13.39 -12.87
C ASN A 66 7.19 -12.19 -11.95
N GLY A 67 6.36 -12.41 -10.93
CA GLY A 67 5.88 -11.36 -10.02
C GLY A 67 7.01 -10.58 -9.36
N ARG A 68 8.05 -11.27 -8.86
CA ARG A 68 9.22 -10.60 -8.24
C ARG A 68 10.00 -9.71 -9.20
N GLU A 69 10.21 -10.17 -10.42
CA GLU A 69 10.96 -9.41 -11.43
C GLU A 69 10.18 -8.16 -11.83
N ASN A 70 8.87 -8.30 -12.04
CA ASN A 70 7.98 -7.16 -12.28
C ASN A 70 7.98 -6.18 -11.11
N LEU A 71 7.99 -6.67 -9.87
CA LEU A 71 8.10 -5.84 -8.68
C LEU A 71 9.41 -5.05 -8.67
N LYS A 72 10.54 -5.70 -8.93
CA LYS A 72 11.84 -5.03 -9.04
C LYS A 72 11.83 -3.96 -10.13
N ALA A 73 11.24 -4.24 -11.29
CA ALA A 73 11.10 -3.28 -12.38
C ALA A 73 10.24 -2.07 -11.98
N ALA A 74 9.11 -2.29 -11.30
CA ALA A 74 8.25 -1.21 -10.79
C ALA A 74 8.97 -0.33 -9.75
N TYR A 75 9.72 -0.94 -8.83
CA TYR A 75 10.55 -0.20 -7.86
C TYR A 75 11.70 0.56 -8.53
N GLN A 76 12.33 -0.02 -9.56
CA GLN A 76 13.37 0.65 -10.34
C GLN A 76 12.81 1.86 -11.10
N TRP A 77 11.64 1.72 -11.70
CA TRP A 77 10.91 2.83 -12.32
C TRP A 77 10.71 3.95 -11.28
N ARG A 78 10.11 3.62 -10.12
CA ARG A 78 9.88 4.58 -9.04
C ARG A 78 11.17 5.29 -8.62
N LYS A 79 12.26 4.57 -8.35
CA LYS A 79 13.56 5.16 -7.93
C LYS A 79 14.25 5.95 -9.04
N THR A 80 14.00 5.65 -10.30
CA THR A 80 14.52 6.42 -11.44
C THR A 80 13.87 7.80 -11.49
N PHE A 81 12.54 7.85 -11.34
CA PHE A 81 11.79 9.10 -11.44
C PHE A 81 11.70 9.88 -10.13
N THR A 82 11.97 9.26 -8.98
CA THR A 82 11.85 9.93 -7.67
C THR A 82 13.15 9.94 -6.85
N PHE A 83 13.35 10.98 -6.05
CA PHE A 83 14.44 11.07 -5.08
C PHE A 83 13.97 11.62 -3.72
N ASN A 84 14.75 11.34 -2.68
CA ASN A 84 14.47 11.72 -1.28
C ASN A 84 13.06 11.30 -0.80
N SER A 85 12.62 10.11 -1.22
CA SER A 85 11.30 9.60 -0.85
C SER A 85 11.26 9.25 0.63
N LYS A 86 10.29 9.81 1.36
CA LYS A 86 10.05 9.49 2.77
C LYS A 86 8.65 8.92 2.92
N ILE A 87 8.55 7.85 3.72
CA ILE A 87 7.30 7.17 4.04
C ILE A 87 7.00 7.39 5.51
N LYS A 88 5.80 7.89 5.81
CA LYS A 88 5.27 7.98 7.18
C LYS A 88 4.04 7.10 7.29
N PHE A 89 4.00 6.25 8.31
CA PHE A 89 2.82 5.47 8.64
C PHE A 89 1.95 6.27 9.61
N ASN A 90 0.70 6.52 9.25
CA ASN A 90 -0.27 7.22 10.08
C ASN A 90 -1.09 6.23 10.91
N ALA A 91 -1.52 5.13 10.29
CA ALA A 91 -2.25 4.05 10.96
C ALA A 91 -1.75 2.69 10.48
N ILE A 92 -1.87 1.68 11.34
CA ILE A 92 -1.56 0.28 11.02
C ILE A 92 -2.74 -0.54 11.52
N MET A 93 -3.49 -1.13 10.59
CA MET A 93 -4.52 -2.11 10.93
C MET A 93 -4.05 -3.48 10.47
N ILE A 94 -4.16 -4.47 11.35
CA ILE A 94 -3.77 -5.86 11.07
C ILE A 94 -5.02 -6.71 11.26
N VAL A 95 -5.55 -7.26 10.16
CA VAL A 95 -6.69 -8.20 10.20
C VAL A 95 -6.18 -9.59 9.86
N PHE A 96 -6.48 -10.56 10.71
CA PHE A 96 -6.19 -11.97 10.46
C PHE A 96 -7.41 -12.68 9.89
N LEU A 97 -7.32 -13.13 8.65
CA LEU A 97 -8.31 -14.01 8.04
C LEU A 97 -7.64 -15.33 7.65
N VAL A 98 -7.87 -16.36 8.47
CA VAL A 98 -7.41 -17.73 8.17
C VAL A 98 -8.42 -18.37 7.24
N ARG A 99 -8.02 -18.64 5.99
CA ARG A 99 -8.85 -19.36 5.03
C ARG A 99 -8.23 -20.73 4.76
N CYS A 100 -8.83 -21.79 5.30
CA CYS A 100 -8.44 -23.16 5.04
C CYS A 100 -9.20 -23.68 3.81
N LYS A 101 -8.55 -23.66 2.63
CA LYS A 101 -9.01 -24.46 1.48
C LYS A 101 -8.07 -25.66 1.37
N GLY A 102 -8.53 -26.82 1.86
CA GLY A 102 -7.96 -28.15 1.65
C GLY A 102 -6.44 -28.26 1.79
N GLU A 103 -5.89 -28.07 3.01
CA GLU A 103 -4.45 -28.18 3.38
C GLU A 103 -3.57 -26.92 3.25
N MET A 104 -4.07 -25.82 2.67
CA MET A 104 -3.33 -24.55 2.66
C MET A 104 -3.93 -23.54 3.64
N ILE A 105 -3.18 -23.19 4.69
CA ILE A 105 -3.49 -22.09 5.61
C ILE A 105 -3.08 -20.77 4.95
N LEU A 106 -4.04 -20.10 4.31
CA LEU A 106 -3.86 -18.72 3.85
C LEU A 106 -4.18 -17.78 5.01
N ILE A 107 -3.17 -17.16 5.61
CA ILE A 107 -3.34 -16.06 6.56
C ILE A 107 -3.37 -14.76 5.76
N TRP A 108 -4.58 -14.32 5.43
CA TRP A 108 -4.76 -12.98 4.89
C TRP A 108 -4.53 -11.99 6.01
N LEU A 109 -3.30 -11.48 6.07
CA LEU A 109 -2.97 -10.35 6.92
C LEU A 109 -3.22 -9.06 6.14
N SER A 110 -4.43 -8.51 6.21
CA SER A 110 -4.67 -7.20 5.61
C SER A 110 -4.02 -6.15 6.49
N TYR A 111 -2.78 -5.82 6.17
CA TYR A 111 -2.11 -4.65 6.70
C TYR A 111 -2.63 -3.46 5.93
N SER A 112 -3.50 -2.65 6.52
CA SER A 112 -3.92 -1.37 5.95
C SER A 112 -3.13 -0.28 6.63
N SER A 113 -2.28 0.41 5.87
CA SER A 113 -1.59 1.58 6.39
C SER A 113 -1.93 2.81 5.59
N ASP A 114 -2.37 3.85 6.30
CA ASP A 114 -2.40 5.20 5.76
C ASP A 114 -0.97 5.71 5.70
N ILE A 115 -0.40 5.72 4.50
CA ILE A 115 0.97 6.16 4.27
C ILE A 115 0.93 7.53 3.64
N THR A 116 1.60 8.49 4.26
CA THR A 116 1.99 9.73 3.58
C THR A 116 3.36 9.55 2.97
N SER A 117 3.40 9.51 1.63
CA SER A 117 4.63 9.46 0.85
C SER A 117 4.92 10.84 0.27
N THR A 118 6.09 11.40 0.64
CA THR A 118 6.63 12.58 -0.04
C THR A 118 7.68 12.12 -1.02
N PHE A 119 7.56 12.49 -2.30
CA PHE A 119 8.57 12.18 -3.30
C PHE A 119 8.83 13.39 -4.20
N ARG A 120 10.09 13.57 -4.60
CA ARG A 120 10.49 14.61 -5.56
C ARG A 120 10.71 13.99 -6.92
N LEU A 121 10.11 14.56 -7.96
CA LEU A 121 10.28 14.08 -9.32
C LEU A 121 11.59 14.61 -9.91
N ARG A 122 12.46 13.73 -10.42
CA ARG A 122 13.76 14.10 -10.99
C ARG A 122 13.65 14.88 -12.30
N LEU A 123 12.65 14.58 -13.11
CA LEU A 123 12.50 15.12 -14.47
C LEU A 123 11.68 16.41 -14.55
N LEU A 124 11.16 16.91 -13.43
CA LEU A 124 10.44 18.18 -13.39
C LEU A 124 11.34 19.27 -12.78
N PRO A 125 11.69 20.33 -13.53
CA PRO A 125 12.55 21.40 -13.04
C PRO A 125 11.89 22.31 -11.98
N ILE A 126 10.67 21.98 -11.55
CA ILE A 126 9.87 22.78 -10.63
C ILE A 126 10.08 22.25 -9.20
N LYS A 127 10.98 22.89 -8.44
CA LYS A 127 11.18 22.64 -6.99
C LYS A 127 9.90 22.82 -6.15
N ALA A 128 8.85 23.42 -6.69
CA ALA A 128 7.60 23.70 -6.00
C ALA A 128 6.64 22.49 -5.93
N PHE A 129 6.97 21.37 -6.58
CA PHE A 129 6.12 20.19 -6.60
C PHE A 129 6.68 19.10 -5.68
N ASP A 130 6.42 19.26 -4.38
CA ASP A 130 6.66 18.24 -3.34
C ASP A 130 5.31 17.57 -2.98
N PRO A 131 4.74 16.71 -3.84
CA PRO A 131 3.45 16.09 -3.57
C PRO A 131 3.55 15.20 -2.33
N GLN A 132 2.68 15.46 -1.37
CA GLN A 132 2.43 14.55 -0.25
C GLN A 132 1.23 13.72 -0.61
N ILE A 133 1.46 12.45 -0.94
CA ILE A 133 0.40 11.58 -1.39
C ILE A 133 0.08 10.57 -0.30
N ASN A 134 -1.22 10.45 -0.02
CA ASN A 134 -1.77 9.48 0.90
C ASN A 134 -2.19 8.23 0.14
N PHE A 135 -1.72 7.07 0.59
CA PHE A 135 -2.06 5.77 0.03
C PHE A 135 -2.48 4.81 1.12
N ILE A 136 -3.36 3.89 0.73
CA ILE A 136 -3.70 2.72 1.52
C ILE A 136 -3.00 1.54 0.86
N ILE A 137 -1.99 1.00 1.52
CA ILE A 137 -1.36 -0.26 1.10
C ILE A 137 -2.08 -1.39 1.82
N ARG A 138 -2.41 -2.46 1.09
CA ARG A 138 -2.93 -3.73 1.57
C ARG A 138 -2.01 -4.84 1.09
N VAL A 139 -1.31 -5.49 2.01
CA VAL A 139 -0.55 -6.70 1.66
C VAL A 139 -1.32 -7.97 2.03
N GLY A 140 -1.03 -9.05 1.34
CA GLY A 140 -1.48 -10.40 1.67
C GLY A 140 -0.26 -11.27 1.94
N LEU A 141 -0.25 -11.95 3.08
CA LEU A 141 0.80 -12.86 3.49
C LEU A 141 0.41 -14.32 3.24
N ARG A 142 1.40 -15.16 2.97
CA ARG A 142 1.22 -16.61 3.00
C ARG A 142 2.40 -17.25 3.71
N LYS A 143 2.12 -18.29 4.50
CA LYS A 143 3.17 -19.11 5.09
C LYS A 143 3.72 -20.02 4.01
N CYS A 144 5.02 -19.98 3.78
CA CYS A 144 5.65 -20.82 2.78
C CYS A 144 5.85 -22.23 3.36
N PRO A 145 5.45 -23.29 2.64
CA PRO A 145 5.56 -24.67 3.13
C PRO A 145 7.01 -25.12 3.32
N CYS A 146 7.95 -24.57 2.54
CA CYS A 146 9.34 -25.03 2.47
C CYS A 146 10.14 -24.68 3.74
N ASP A 147 9.88 -23.51 4.34
CA ASP A 147 10.65 -22.95 5.44
C ASP A 147 9.78 -22.45 6.61
N GLY A 148 8.46 -22.55 6.49
CA GLY A 148 7.52 -22.12 7.52
C GLY A 148 7.42 -20.60 7.71
N LYS A 149 7.99 -19.80 6.80
CA LYS A 149 8.09 -18.33 6.96
C LYS A 149 6.99 -17.59 6.23
N TYR A 150 6.63 -16.41 6.73
CA TYR A 150 5.65 -15.56 6.05
C TYR A 150 6.31 -14.80 4.89
N ARG A 151 5.65 -14.82 3.74
CA ARG A 151 6.03 -14.04 2.56
C ARG A 151 4.82 -13.32 1.98
N ILE A 152 5.07 -12.15 1.39
CA ILE A 152 4.06 -11.34 0.71
C ILE A 152 3.80 -11.95 -0.67
N TYR A 153 2.56 -12.38 -0.93
CA TYR A 153 2.15 -12.90 -2.23
C TYR A 153 1.21 -11.96 -2.98
N ARG A 154 0.69 -10.94 -2.29
CA ARG A 154 -0.19 -9.94 -2.90
C ARG A 154 0.10 -8.58 -2.29
N GLN A 155 0.23 -7.56 -3.12
CA GLN A 155 0.28 -6.16 -2.68
C GLN A 155 -0.73 -5.38 -3.50
N GLN A 156 -1.61 -4.65 -2.81
CA GLN A 156 -2.58 -3.77 -3.40
C GLN A 156 -2.44 -2.38 -2.78
N ASP A 157 -2.08 -1.43 -3.61
CA ASP A 157 -1.95 -0.03 -3.27
C ASP A 157 -3.17 0.67 -3.85
N ASN A 158 -3.93 1.37 -3.01
CA ASN A 158 -5.10 2.13 -3.42
C ASN A 158 -4.95 3.60 -3.00
N PHE A 159 -5.49 4.50 -3.80
CA PHE A 159 -5.81 5.84 -3.33
C PHE A 159 -7.02 5.79 -2.39
N PRO A 160 -7.12 6.70 -1.42
CA PRO A 160 -8.39 6.99 -0.78
C PRO A 160 -9.45 7.24 -1.86
N SER A 161 -10.65 6.65 -1.70
CA SER A 161 -11.77 6.85 -2.62
C SER A 161 -12.13 8.33 -2.78
N ASP A 162 -11.78 9.14 -1.78
CA ASP A 162 -11.77 10.58 -1.88
C ASP A 162 -10.43 11.10 -2.42
N LEU A 163 -10.44 11.48 -3.71
CA LEU A 163 -9.30 12.09 -4.37
C LEU A 163 -8.82 13.38 -3.68
N THR A 164 -9.69 14.10 -2.96
CA THR A 164 -9.27 15.29 -2.20
C THR A 164 -8.44 14.93 -0.96
N GLN A 165 -8.64 13.73 -0.41
CA GLN A 165 -7.89 13.20 0.74
C GLN A 165 -6.63 12.43 0.32
N SER A 166 -6.52 12.09 -0.97
CA SER A 166 -5.33 11.45 -1.55
C SER A 166 -4.07 12.32 -1.50
N GLY A 167 -4.19 13.62 -1.22
CA GLY A 167 -3.06 14.56 -1.19
C GLY A 167 -2.45 14.85 -2.56
N VAL A 168 -3.00 14.29 -3.64
CA VAL A 168 -2.62 14.63 -5.01
C VAL A 168 -2.98 16.11 -5.24
N PRO A 169 -2.03 16.94 -5.70
CA PRO A 169 -2.29 18.34 -6.03
C PRO A 169 -3.13 18.42 -7.32
N LEU A 170 -4.44 18.22 -7.15
CA LEU A 170 -5.41 18.30 -8.23
C LEU A 170 -5.77 19.76 -8.51
N PRO A 171 -6.04 20.13 -9.77
CA PRO A 171 -6.59 21.43 -10.11
C PRO A 171 -7.85 21.72 -9.29
N GLN A 172 -8.05 22.98 -8.88
CA GLN A 172 -9.19 23.35 -8.01
C GLN A 172 -10.54 22.93 -8.58
N PHE A 173 -10.73 23.00 -9.90
CA PHE A 173 -11.98 22.58 -10.53
C PHE A 173 -12.30 21.09 -10.32
N VAL A 174 -11.29 20.21 -10.29
CA VAL A 174 -11.47 18.76 -10.04
C VAL A 174 -11.95 18.52 -8.61
N ARG A 175 -11.40 19.27 -7.65
CA ARG A 175 -11.81 19.19 -6.24
C ARG A 175 -13.27 19.63 -6.07
N ILE A 176 -13.63 20.78 -6.67
CA ILE A 176 -14.99 21.32 -6.63
C ILE A 176 -15.99 20.33 -7.24
N ILE A 177 -15.69 19.75 -8.40
CA ILE A 177 -16.57 18.77 -9.06
C ILE A 177 -16.77 17.54 -8.16
N SER A 178 -15.70 17.01 -7.56
CA SER A 178 -15.79 15.88 -6.63
C SER A 178 -16.71 16.20 -5.45
N ASP A 179 -16.54 17.37 -4.83
CA ASP A 179 -17.30 17.75 -3.63
C ASP A 179 -18.78 18.01 -3.96
N VAL A 180 -19.07 18.69 -5.07
CA VAL A 180 -20.44 18.90 -5.56
C VAL A 180 -21.12 17.57 -5.89
N THR A 181 -20.43 16.65 -6.56
CA THR A 181 -20.99 15.34 -6.90
C THR A 181 -21.38 14.55 -5.65
N LYS A 182 -20.51 14.54 -4.63
CA LYS A 182 -20.82 13.90 -3.34
C LYS A 182 -21.98 14.58 -2.63
N ALA A 183 -22.05 15.91 -2.65
CA ALA A 183 -23.15 16.65 -2.04
C ALA A 183 -24.50 16.33 -2.71
N ILE A 184 -24.54 16.27 -4.04
CA ILE A 184 -25.74 15.89 -4.80
C ILE A 184 -26.14 14.44 -4.49
N ALA A 185 -25.18 13.51 -4.48
CA ALA A 185 -25.44 12.11 -4.13
C ALA A 185 -26.01 11.97 -2.71
N TRP A 186 -25.48 12.73 -1.74
CA TRP A 186 -26.00 12.76 -0.38
C TRP A 186 -27.44 13.29 -0.33
N LEU A 187 -27.73 14.41 -1.00
CA LEU A 187 -29.09 14.97 -1.06
C LEU A 187 -30.09 13.99 -1.67
N LEU A 188 -29.71 13.26 -2.72
CA LEU A 188 -30.55 12.22 -3.33
C LEU A 188 -30.80 11.06 -2.36
N ILE A 189 -29.77 10.57 -1.67
CA ILE A 189 -29.90 9.49 -0.68
C ILE A 189 -30.83 9.93 0.46
N VAL A 190 -30.65 11.14 0.98
CA VAL A 190 -31.50 11.69 2.05
C VAL A 190 -32.93 11.86 1.59
N TYR A 191 -33.15 12.40 0.39
CA TYR A 191 -34.48 12.58 -0.18
C TYR A 191 -35.20 11.23 -0.39
N ILE A 192 -34.54 10.25 -1.00
CA ILE A 192 -35.08 8.89 -1.17
C ILE A 192 -35.33 8.26 0.21
N GLY A 193 -34.40 8.42 1.16
CA GLY A 193 -34.56 7.94 2.52
C GLY A 193 -35.80 8.50 3.21
N HIS A 194 -36.07 9.81 3.06
CA HIS A 194 -37.29 10.42 3.57
C HIS A 194 -38.55 9.86 2.91
N ILE A 195 -38.53 9.61 1.60
CA ILE A 195 -39.65 8.95 0.91
C ILE A 195 -39.87 7.54 1.46
N LEU A 196 -38.83 6.74 1.59
CA LEU A 196 -38.91 5.37 2.13
C LEU A 196 -39.46 5.37 3.56
N MET A 197 -39.00 6.29 4.41
CA MET A 197 -39.52 6.47 5.77
C MET A 197 -41.00 6.87 5.77
N MET A 198 -41.43 7.77 4.88
CA MET A 198 -42.85 8.14 4.75
C MET A 198 -43.72 6.98 4.25
N LEU A 199 -43.17 6.09 3.43
CA LEU A 199 -43.85 4.90 2.92
C LEU A 199 -43.82 3.71 3.91
N GLY A 200 -43.13 3.84 5.06
CA GLY A 200 -43.03 2.78 6.07
C GLY A 200 -42.24 1.55 5.59
N ILE A 201 -41.33 1.73 4.64
CA ILE A 201 -40.46 0.68 4.11
C ILE A 201 -39.14 0.74 4.90
N PHE A 202 -38.84 -0.31 5.65
CA PHE A 202 -37.64 -0.45 6.48
C PHE A 202 -36.69 -1.51 5.90
#